data_AF-A0A3D2NF01-F1
#
_entry.id   AF-A0A3D2NF01-F1
#
_cell.length_a   1.000
_cell.length_b   1.000
_cell.length_c   1.000
_cell.angle_alpha   90.00
_cell.angle_beta   90.00
_cell.angle_gamma   90.00
#
_symmetry.space_group_name_H-M   'P 1'
#
loop_
_entity.id
_entity.type
_entity.pdbx_description
1 polymer ?
#
loop_
_entity_poly.entity_id
_entity_poly.type
_entity_poly.pdbx_seq_one_letter_code
_entity_poly.pdbx_strand_id
1 'polypeptide(L)'
;MKRIDIHYGGELYSVGDTSYEDLVEQIRQALERGHGWLDVNDGEGAPRPAHLLIAPGVPISLIPIPEPPGDEQGEVDPAVPFSRS
;
A
#
# COMPACT_ATOMS: atom_id res chain seq x y z
N MET A 1 -2.38 5.87 -5.73
CA MET A 1 -1.61 5.91 -4.47
C MET A 1 -0.67 4.72 -4.36
N LYS A 2 0.61 4.95 -4.01
CA LYS A 2 1.58 3.88 -3.75
C LYS A 2 1.18 3.15 -2.47
N ARG A 3 0.90 1.86 -2.57
CA ARG A 3 0.60 0.98 -1.44
C ARG A 3 1.87 0.23 -1.06
N ILE A 4 2.08 0.01 0.23
CA ILE A 4 3.15 -0.87 0.71
C ILE A 4 2.51 -1.99 1.51
N ASP A 5 2.76 -3.21 1.10
CA ASP A 5 2.33 -4.40 1.81
C ASP A 5 3.38 -4.72 2.89
N ILE A 6 2.93 -4.99 4.12
CA ILE A 6 3.77 -5.23 5.29
C ILE A 6 3.46 -6.65 5.78
N HIS A 7 4.43 -7.55 5.70
CA HIS A 7 4.36 -8.81 6.43
C HIS A 7 4.99 -8.61 7.82
N TYR A 8 4.21 -8.85 8.88
CA TYR A 8 4.69 -8.70 10.26
C TYR A 8 4.20 -9.86 11.12
N GLY A 9 5.14 -10.60 11.72
CA GLY A 9 4.79 -11.72 12.60
C GLY A 9 4.03 -12.87 11.90
N GLY A 10 4.07 -12.93 10.56
CA GLY A 10 3.35 -13.91 9.75
C GLY A 10 2.04 -13.42 9.14
N GLU A 11 1.53 -12.26 9.58
CA GLU A 11 0.30 -11.65 9.09
C GLU A 11 0.59 -10.56 8.05
N LEU A 12 -0.40 -10.29 7.18
CA LEU A 12 -0.32 -9.27 6.13
C LEU A 12 -1.10 -8.02 6.52
N TYR A 13 -0.43 -6.87 6.41
CA TYR A 13 -0.99 -5.54 6.58
C TYR A 13 -0.64 -4.68 5.37
N SER A 14 -1.22 -3.49 5.29
CA SER A 14 -0.85 -2.52 4.26
C SER A 14 -0.87 -1.10 4.78
N VAL A 15 -0.08 -0.22 4.18
CA VAL A 15 -0.17 1.22 4.35
C VAL A 15 -0.36 1.90 3.00
N GLY A 16 -1.30 2.84 2.97
CA GLY A 16 -1.43 3.84 1.92
C GLY A 16 -0.86 5.17 2.41
N ASP A 17 -0.70 6.13 1.51
CA ASP A 17 -0.36 7.53 1.84
C ASP A 17 1.00 7.75 2.52
N THR A 18 1.93 6.81 2.41
CA THR A 18 3.31 6.98 2.91
C THR A 18 4.34 6.56 1.87
N SER A 19 5.53 7.17 1.94
CA SER A 19 6.66 6.74 1.13
C SER A 19 7.35 5.54 1.76
N TYR A 20 8.08 4.78 0.95
CA TYR A 20 8.85 3.64 1.45
C TYR A 20 9.93 4.10 2.44
N GLU A 21 10.59 5.21 2.12
CA GLU A 21 11.64 5.80 2.93
C GLU A 21 11.13 6.28 4.29
N ASP A 22 9.98 6.96 4.32
CA ASP A 22 9.36 7.43 5.57
C ASP A 22 8.91 6.26 6.45
N LEU A 23 8.37 5.20 5.85
CA LEU A 23 7.98 3.99 6.57
C LEU A 23 9.19 3.29 7.20
N VAL A 24 10.29 3.16 6.44
CA VAL A 24 11.55 2.59 6.94
C VAL A 24 12.09 3.40 8.11
N GLU A 25 12.08 4.74 8.02
CA GLU A 25 12.55 5.60 9.10
C GLU A 25 11.68 5.50 10.36
N GLN A 26 10.34 5.42 10.21
CA GLN A 26 9.43 5.20 11.34
C GLN A 26 9.72 3.87 12.05
N ILE A 27 9.93 2.79 11.30
CA ILE A 27 10.28 1.47 11.85
C ILE A 27 11.63 1.53 12.55
N ARG A 28 12.63 2.21 11.96
CA ARG A 28 13.97 2.39 12.56
C ARG A 28 13.86 3.09 13.91
N GLN A 29 13.13 4.21 13.97
CA GLN A 29 12.92 4.96 15.22
C GLN A 29 12.17 4.15 16.28
N ALA A 30 11.18 3.36 15.88
CA ALA A 30 10.47 2.45 16.79
C ALA A 30 11.44 1.42 17.41
N LEU A 31 12.31 0.83 16.60
CA LEU A 31 13.31 -0.14 17.06
C LEU A 31 14.37 0.49 17.96
N GLU A 32 14.83 1.71 17.66
CA GLU A 32 15.78 2.46 18.51
C GLU A 32 15.22 2.77 19.90
N ARG A 33 13.91 3.02 20.00
CA ARG A 33 13.20 3.22 21.28
C ARG A 33 12.90 1.92 22.02
N GLY A 34 13.13 0.77 21.37
CA GLY A 34 12.80 -0.57 21.86
C GLY A 34 11.40 -1.05 21.46
N HIS A 35 10.48 -0.17 21.06
CA HIS A 35 9.24 -0.48 20.36
C HIS A 35 8.53 0.81 19.87
N GLY A 36 7.53 0.68 19.01
CA GLY A 36 6.67 1.77 18.58
C GLY A 36 5.42 1.30 17.85
N TRP A 37 4.39 2.14 17.81
CA TRP A 37 3.15 1.84 17.10
C TRP A 37 3.20 2.40 15.67
N LEU A 38 2.66 1.63 14.74
CA LEU A 38 2.45 2.02 13.35
C LEU A 38 0.97 1.91 13.01
N ASP A 39 0.41 2.92 12.35
CA ASP A 39 -0.94 2.88 11.82
C ASP A 39 -0.92 2.15 10.46
N VAL A 40 -1.69 1.07 10.37
CA VAL A 40 -1.77 0.22 9.18
C VAL A 40 -3.23 -0.12 8.87
N ASN A 41 -3.45 -0.76 7.73
CA ASN A 41 -4.71 -1.36 7.35
C ASN A 41 -4.61 -2.88 7.39
N ASP A 42 -5.66 -3.53 7.89
CA ASP A 42 -5.88 -4.97 7.94
C ASP A 42 -7.00 -5.40 6.98
N GLY A 43 -6.72 -6.42 6.16
CA GLY A 43 -7.65 -7.04 5.21
C GLY A 43 -7.40 -6.71 3.73
N GLU A 44 -7.62 -7.70 2.88
CA GLU A 44 -7.65 -7.53 1.42
C GLU A 44 -9.04 -7.03 0.97
N GLY A 45 -9.08 -5.95 0.19
CA GLY A 45 -10.30 -5.44 -0.47
C GLY A 45 -11.09 -4.38 0.31
N ALA A 46 -11.11 -4.43 1.65
CA ALA A 46 -11.71 -3.38 2.48
C ALA A 46 -10.74 -2.98 3.61
N PRO A 47 -10.07 -1.82 3.50
CA PRO A 47 -9.08 -1.40 4.50
C PRO A 47 -9.77 -1.16 5.84
N ARG A 48 -9.34 -1.91 6.87
CA ARG A 48 -9.74 -1.68 8.26
C ARG A 48 -8.55 -1.12 9.02
N PRO A 49 -8.66 0.05 9.69
CA PRO A 49 -7.55 0.61 10.43
C PRO A 49 -7.14 -0.33 11.58
N ALA A 50 -5.84 -0.52 11.73
CA ALA A 50 -5.22 -1.32 12.78
C ALA A 50 -3.94 -0.65 13.29
N HIS A 51 -3.56 -0.96 14.52
CA HIS A 51 -2.33 -0.46 15.13
C HIS A 51 -1.36 -1.62 15.31
N LEU A 52 -0.24 -1.56 14.62
CA LEU A 52 0.79 -2.59 14.62
C LEU A 52 1.91 -2.20 15.60
N LEU A 53 2.16 -3.03 16.62
CA LEU A 53 3.28 -2.82 17.52
C LEU A 53 4.55 -3.35 16.87
N ILE A 54 5.44 -2.44 16.48
CA ILE A 54 6.78 -2.76 16.01
C ILE A 54 7.67 -2.99 17.23
N ALA A 55 8.15 -4.21 17.39
CA ALA A 55 9.07 -4.62 18.44
C ALA A 55 10.28 -5.44 17.90
N PRO A 56 11.44 -5.40 18.57
CA PRO A 56 12.59 -6.23 18.24
C PRO A 56 12.26 -7.73 18.25
N GLY A 57 12.90 -8.48 17.35
CA GLY A 57 12.77 -9.94 17.29
C GLY A 57 11.56 -10.47 16.49
N VAL A 58 10.67 -9.58 16.02
CA VAL A 58 9.59 -9.97 15.10
C VAL A 58 10.05 -9.75 13.66
N PRO A 59 10.01 -10.79 12.79
CA PRO A 59 10.30 -10.62 11.38
C PRO A 59 9.35 -9.64 10.70
N ILE A 60 9.91 -8.77 9.87
CA ILE A 60 9.17 -7.79 9.07
C ILE A 60 9.66 -7.82 7.60
N SER A 61 8.73 -7.67 6.66
CA SER A 61 9.05 -7.45 5.24
C SER A 61 8.16 -6.34 4.68
N LEU A 62 8.74 -5.46 3.86
CA LEU A 62 8.07 -4.32 3.24
C LEU A 62 8.10 -4.50 1.73
N ILE A 63 6.94 -4.49 1.07
CA ILE A 63 6.79 -4.78 -0.35
C ILE A 63 6.05 -3.60 -1.02
N PRO A 64 6.76 -2.68 -1.68
CA PRO A 64 6.14 -1.60 -2.45
C PRO A 64 5.33 -2.19 -3.62
N ILE A 65 4.06 -1.83 -3.71
CA ILE A 65 3.18 -2.20 -4.82
C ILE A 65 3.14 -1.05 -5.82
N PRO A 66 3.65 -1.23 -7.06
CA PRO A 66 3.56 -0.22 -8.10
C PRO A 66 2.08 0.00 -8.47
N GLU A 67 1.69 1.25 -8.68
CA GLU A 67 0.38 1.52 -9.30
C GLU A 67 0.38 0.92 -10.71
N PRO A 68 -0.69 0.23 -11.11
CA PRO A 68 -0.84 -0.16 -12.51
C PRO A 68 -0.76 1.12 -13.37
N PRO A 69 -0.12 1.07 -14.54
CA PRO A 69 -0.24 2.17 -15.49
C PRO A 69 -1.74 2.37 -15.72
N GLY A 70 -2.23 3.57 -15.42
CA GLY A 70 -3.67 3.84 -15.46
C GLY A 70 -4.22 3.43 -16.81
N ASP A 71 -5.36 2.73 -16.80
CA ASP A 71 -6.13 2.52 -18.02
C ASP A 71 -6.54 3.90 -18.53
N GLU A 72 -5.75 4.46 -19.44
CA GLU A 72 -6.22 5.44 -20.41
C GLU A 72 -7.32 4.72 -21.20
N GLN A 73 -8.53 4.67 -20.64
CA GLN A 73 -9.72 4.24 -21.34
C GLN A 73 -9.77 5.11 -22.59
N GLY A 74 -9.36 4.52 -23.71
CA GLY A 74 -9.49 5.14 -25.01
C GLY A 74 -10.93 5.59 -25.12
N GLU A 75 -11.11 6.90 -25.23
CA GLU A 75 -12.34 7.51 -25.71
C GLU A 75 -12.77 6.70 -26.94
N VAL A 76 -13.76 5.83 -26.77
CA VAL A 76 -14.39 5.14 -27.88
C VAL A 76 -15.17 6.21 -28.63
N ASP A 77 -14.53 6.77 -29.65
CA ASP A 77 -15.14 7.69 -30.61
C ASP A 77 -16.51 7.10 -31.02
N PRO A 78 -17.64 7.75 -30.66
CA PRO A 78 -18.94 7.19 -30.94
C PRO A 78 -19.20 7.28 -32.45
N ALA A 79 -18.92 6.15 -33.11
CA ALA A 79 -19.45 5.72 -34.40
C ALA A 79 -19.83 6.85 -35.37
N VAL A 80 -18.94 7.15 -36.31
CA VAL A 80 -19.30 7.88 -37.53
C VAL A 80 -20.37 7.07 -38.28
N PRO A 81 -21.61 7.57 -38.47
CA PRO A 81 -22.58 6.85 -39.29
C PRO A 81 -22.13 6.91 -40.75
N PHE A 82 -21.82 5.76 -41.34
CA PHE A 82 -21.72 5.63 -42.79
C PHE A 82 -23.09 5.92 -43.40
N SER A 83 -23.30 7.15 -43.86
CA SER A 83 -24.43 7.46 -44.72
C SER A 83 -24.10 7.03 -46.14
N ARG A 84 -24.68 5.92 -46.59
CA ARG A 84 -24.82 5.60 -48.02
C ARG A 84 -25.97 6.44 -48.58
N SER A 85 -25.67 7.30 -49.55
CA SER A 85 -26.33 7.36 -50.87
C SER A 85 -25.85 8.55 -51.67
#